data_AF-A0AA39Q727-F1
#
_entry.id   AF-A0AA39Q727-F1
#
_cell.length_a   1.000
_cell.length_b   1.000
_cell.length_c   1.000
_cell.angle_alpha   90.00
_cell.angle_beta   90.00
_cell.angle_gamma   90.00
#
_symmetry.space_group_name_H-M   'P 1'
#
loop_
_entity.id
_entity.type
_entity.pdbx_description
1 polymer ?
#
loop_
_entity_poly.entity_id
_entity_poly.type
_entity_poly.pdbx_seq_one_letter_code
_entity_poly.pdbx_strand_id
1 'polypeptide(L)'
;MSFGIALYYYGLNADRHHPLPYFHWAFVSSERPWSENNTTCYEIIRLDNFVWKWHFTRPDLAKSARFSGIAELGNFPGSAKLIDKIIRTYHAANVNEWNVTGPSGWTCATWVMKLAIDLEEQGYFNFPDGISEDNLYRTVLEKGQILRDLKGMTRIPVLPLDD
;
A
#
# COMPACT_ATOMS: atom_id res chain seq x y z
N MET A 1 -10.63 -6.18 -11.63
CA MET A 1 -10.52 -5.18 -10.57
C MET A 1 -9.05 -4.78 -10.47
N SER A 2 -8.72 -3.49 -10.33
CA SER A 2 -7.34 -3.07 -10.10
C SER A 2 -7.02 -3.09 -8.61
N PHE A 3 -5.77 -3.34 -8.27
CA PHE A 3 -5.26 -3.13 -6.92
C PHE A 3 -3.83 -2.55 -6.96
N GLY A 4 -3.41 -1.97 -5.85
CA GLY A 4 -2.16 -1.25 -5.76
C GLY A 4 -1.85 -0.80 -4.35
N ILE A 5 -0.84 0.04 -4.24
CA ILE A 5 -0.34 0.60 -3.00
C ILE A 5 -0.59 2.11 -3.03
N ALA A 6 -1.48 2.60 -2.17
CA ALA A 6 -1.65 4.02 -1.94
C ALA A 6 -0.54 4.52 -1.02
N LEU A 7 0.10 5.61 -1.44
CA LEU A 7 1.24 6.21 -0.75
C LEU A 7 0.83 7.58 -0.19
N TYR A 8 1.09 7.77 1.10
CA TYR A 8 0.82 9.02 1.80
C TYR A 8 2.14 9.59 2.33
N TYR A 9 2.54 10.74 1.84
CA TYR A 9 3.77 11.40 2.26
C TYR A 9 3.58 12.14 3.58
N TYR A 10 4.36 11.75 4.58
CA TYR A 10 4.50 12.45 5.85
C TYR A 10 5.82 13.22 5.81
N GLY A 11 5.72 14.55 5.80
CA GLY A 11 6.88 15.43 5.84
C GLY A 11 7.58 15.45 7.21
N LEU A 12 8.61 16.30 7.33
CA LEU A 12 9.33 16.49 8.59
C LEU A 12 8.38 16.80 9.75
N ASN A 13 8.57 16.12 10.87
CA ASN A 13 7.79 16.29 12.11
C ASN A 13 6.27 16.09 11.97
N ALA A 14 5.80 15.44 10.90
CA ALA A 14 4.38 15.13 10.72
C ALA A 14 3.87 14.04 11.68
N ASP A 15 4.77 13.19 12.17
CA ASP A 15 4.54 12.22 13.24
C ASP A 15 5.59 12.44 14.35
N ARG A 16 5.11 12.60 15.59
CA ARG A 16 5.98 12.81 16.76
C ARG A 16 6.82 11.58 17.10
N HIS A 17 6.37 10.40 16.70
CA HIS A 17 7.07 9.14 16.90
C HIS A 17 8.04 8.82 15.75
N HIS A 18 7.93 9.53 14.62
CA HIS A 18 8.79 9.37 13.46
C HIS A 18 9.12 10.75 12.84
N PRO A 19 10.14 11.47 13.34
CA PRO A 19 10.40 12.87 12.98
C PRO A 19 10.91 13.05 11.54
N LEU A 20 11.48 12.00 10.94
CA LEU A 20 11.97 12.01 9.57
C LEU A 20 10.82 11.80 8.57
N PRO A 21 10.94 12.29 7.32
CA PRO A 21 9.91 12.08 6.32
C PRO A 21 9.79 10.61 5.93
N TYR A 22 8.57 10.15 5.68
CA TYR A 22 8.31 8.77 5.29
C TYR A 22 7.02 8.68 4.46
N PHE A 23 6.83 7.52 3.82
CA PHE A 23 5.55 7.17 3.23
C PHE A 23 4.80 6.22 4.15
N HIS A 24 3.56 6.56 4.49
CA HIS A 24 2.60 5.59 4.99
C HIS A 24 1.99 4.85 3.81
N TRP A 25 1.90 3.53 3.91
CA TRP A 25 1.43 2.66 2.83
C TRP A 25 0.08 2.09 3.20
N ALA A 26 -0.83 2.08 2.23
CA ALA A 26 -2.09 1.36 2.34
C ALA A 26 -2.29 0.51 1.10
N PHE A 27 -2.88 -0.67 1.28
CA PHE A 27 -3.32 -1.48 0.15
C PHE A 27 -4.64 -0.90 -0.38
N VAL A 28 -4.80 -0.80 -1.69
CA VAL A 28 -6.02 -0.28 -2.31
C VAL A 28 -6.54 -1.21 -3.38
N SER A 29 -7.87 -1.28 -3.51
CA SER A 29 -8.54 -2.02 -4.58
C SER A 29 -9.68 -1.18 -5.16
N SER A 30 -9.85 -1.19 -6.48
CA SER A 30 -10.90 -0.44 -7.16
C SER A 30 -11.42 -1.16 -8.40
N GLU A 31 -12.70 -0.99 -8.71
CA GLU A 31 -13.21 -1.29 -10.04
C GLU A 31 -12.67 -0.25 -11.03
N ARG A 32 -12.12 -0.69 -12.17
CA ARG A 32 -11.53 0.23 -13.15
C ARG A 32 -12.61 1.17 -13.73
N PRO A 33 -12.28 2.44 -14.01
CA PRO A 33 -11.00 3.11 -13.74
C PRO A 33 -10.85 3.56 -12.27
N TRP A 34 -9.61 3.77 -11.83
CA TRP A 34 -9.31 4.33 -10.51
C TRP A 34 -10.07 5.64 -10.28
N SER A 35 -10.85 5.69 -9.20
CA SER A 35 -11.63 6.87 -8.84
C SER A 35 -11.84 6.96 -7.32
N GLU A 36 -12.07 8.19 -6.85
CA GLU A 36 -12.29 8.52 -5.44
C GLU A 36 -13.46 7.72 -4.85
N ASN A 37 -14.53 7.55 -5.63
CA ASN A 37 -15.78 6.95 -5.17
C ASN A 37 -15.80 5.41 -5.21
N ASN A 38 -14.86 4.79 -5.92
CA ASN A 38 -14.85 3.33 -6.13
C ASN A 38 -13.57 2.67 -5.59
N THR A 39 -12.79 3.35 -4.75
CA THR A 39 -11.57 2.77 -4.18
C THR A 39 -11.77 2.38 -2.72
N THR A 40 -11.52 1.12 -2.40
CA THR A 40 -11.43 0.63 -1.03
C THR A 40 -9.97 0.70 -0.59
N CYS A 41 -9.73 1.31 0.56
CA CYS A 41 -8.42 1.41 1.20
C CYS A 41 -8.36 0.45 2.38
N TYR A 42 -7.23 -0.22 2.54
CA TYR A 42 -6.95 -1.11 3.65
C TYR A 42 -5.62 -0.67 4.24
N GLU A 43 -5.64 -0.19 5.48
CA GLU A 43 -4.45 0.27 6.17
C GLU A 43 -4.33 -0.38 7.55
N ILE A 44 -3.12 -0.36 8.08
CA ILE A 44 -2.87 -0.67 9.48
C ILE A 44 -2.30 0.56 10.16
N ILE A 45 -2.80 0.83 11.36
CA ILE A 45 -2.33 1.95 12.17
C ILE A 45 -1.79 1.42 13.49
N ARG A 46 -0.73 2.06 13.98
CA ARG A 46 -0.18 1.80 15.30
C ARG A 46 -0.97 2.63 16.31
N LEU A 47 -1.62 1.98 17.28
CA LEU A 47 -2.24 2.68 18.40
C LEU A 47 -1.23 2.90 19.53
N ASP A 48 -1.53 3.84 20.42
CA ASP A 48 -0.67 4.31 21.53
C ASP A 48 -0.12 3.17 22.42
N ASN A 49 -0.78 2.01 22.45
CA ASN A 49 -0.34 0.83 23.21
C ASN A 49 0.64 -0.07 22.43
N PHE A 50 1.25 0.42 21.35
CA PHE A 50 2.11 -0.33 20.43
C PHE A 50 1.44 -1.54 19.74
N VAL A 51 0.12 -1.66 19.86
CA VAL A 51 -0.68 -2.69 19.18
C VAL A 51 -1.09 -2.14 17.82
N TRP A 52 -0.70 -2.83 16.77
CA TRP A 52 -1.19 -2.58 15.43
C TRP A 52 -2.61 -3.14 15.30
N LYS A 53 -3.55 -2.29 14.89
CA LYS A 53 -4.90 -2.72 14.55
C LYS A 53 -5.16 -2.46 13.08
N TRP A 54 -5.95 -3.33 12.47
CA TRP A 54 -6.52 -3.03 11.17
C TRP A 54 -7.36 -1.77 11.28
N HIS A 55 -7.12 -0.84 10.38
CA HIS A 55 -7.98 0.30 10.18
C HIS A 55 -8.50 0.21 8.75
N PHE A 56 -9.68 -0.40 8.62
CA PHE A 56 -10.38 -0.45 7.34
C PHE A 56 -11.19 0.83 7.20
N THR A 57 -10.52 1.90 6.79
CA THR A 57 -11.20 3.13 6.41
C THR A 57 -11.62 3.02 4.95
N ARG A 58 -12.75 3.64 4.60
CA ARG A 58 -12.94 4.20 3.27
C ARG A 58 -12.53 5.67 3.36
N PRO A 59 -11.25 6.04 3.57
CA PRO A 59 -10.92 7.43 3.42
C PRO A 59 -11.00 7.73 1.93
N ASP A 60 -11.63 8.84 1.62
CA ASP A 60 -11.57 9.39 0.28
C ASP A 60 -10.10 9.69 -0.01
N LEU A 61 -9.44 8.87 -0.84
CA LEU A 61 -8.01 8.96 -1.13
C LEU A 61 -7.61 10.40 -1.47
N ALA A 62 -8.48 11.12 -2.19
CA ALA A 62 -8.26 12.49 -2.61
C ALA A 62 -8.44 13.56 -1.51
N LYS A 63 -9.14 13.26 -0.41
CA LYS A 63 -9.30 14.22 0.70
C LYS A 63 -8.09 14.29 1.61
N SER A 64 -7.23 13.28 1.60
CA SER A 64 -6.02 13.30 2.39
C SER A 64 -5.00 14.24 1.74
N ALA A 65 -4.71 15.36 2.41
CA ALA A 65 -3.63 16.25 2.03
C ALA A 65 -2.24 15.56 2.07
N ARG A 66 -2.14 14.31 2.53
CA ARG A 66 -0.90 13.52 2.50
C ARG A 66 -0.85 12.55 1.32
N PHE A 67 -1.99 12.27 0.68
CA PHE A 67 -2.04 11.34 -0.44
C PHE A 67 -1.15 11.85 -1.58
N SER A 68 -0.29 10.94 -2.05
CA SER A 68 0.68 11.21 -3.12
C SER A 68 0.29 10.48 -4.40
N GLY A 69 -0.34 9.30 -4.30
CA GLY A 69 -0.79 8.54 -5.46
C GLY A 69 -0.86 7.03 -5.21
N ILE A 70 -1.02 6.28 -6.30
CA ILE A 70 -1.10 4.81 -6.28
C ILE A 70 0.04 4.23 -7.12
N ALA A 71 0.81 3.31 -6.54
CA ALA A 71 1.63 2.38 -7.30
C ALA A 71 0.75 1.17 -7.67
N GLU A 72 0.37 1.01 -8.94
CA GLU A 72 -0.50 -0.07 -9.41
C GLU A 72 0.27 -1.39 -9.48
N LEU A 73 -0.23 -2.39 -8.77
CA LEU A 73 0.30 -3.77 -8.77
C LEU A 73 -0.22 -4.58 -9.96
N GLY A 74 -1.44 -4.29 -10.39
CA GLY A 74 -2.05 -4.92 -11.56
C GLY A 74 -3.54 -5.21 -11.36
N ASN A 75 -3.98 -6.29 -12.01
CA ASN A 75 -5.38 -6.72 -11.98
C ASN A 75 -5.57 -7.94 -11.08
N PHE A 76 -6.55 -7.86 -10.19
CA PHE A 76 -6.98 -9.00 -9.37
C PHE A 76 -8.06 -9.82 -10.10
N PRO A 77 -7.89 -11.15 -10.25
CA PRO A 77 -8.84 -12.07 -10.85
C PRO A 77 -9.89 -12.44 -9.81
N GLY A 78 -10.76 -11.49 -9.49
CA GLY A 78 -11.82 -11.71 -8.53
C GLY A 78 -12.66 -10.48 -8.24
N SER A 79 -13.63 -10.65 -7.36
CA SER A 79 -14.54 -9.59 -6.93
C SER A 79 -13.97 -8.78 -5.76
N ALA A 80 -14.48 -7.56 -5.57
CA ALA A 80 -14.18 -6.74 -4.39
C ALA A 80 -14.51 -7.45 -3.06
N LYS A 81 -15.49 -8.37 -3.04
CA LYS A 81 -15.83 -9.17 -1.86
C LYS A 81 -14.76 -10.21 -1.53
N LEU A 82 -14.13 -10.79 -2.56
CA LEU A 82 -13.09 -11.80 -2.35
C LEU A 82 -11.83 -11.16 -1.77
N ILE A 83 -11.38 -10.03 -2.33
CA ILE A 83 -10.20 -9.34 -1.82
C ILE A 83 -10.43 -8.80 -0.40
N ASP A 84 -11.60 -8.23 -0.11
CA ASP A 84 -11.95 -7.79 1.25
C ASP A 84 -11.93 -8.96 2.25
N LYS A 85 -12.48 -10.13 1.86
CA LYS A 85 -12.43 -11.34 2.69
C LYS A 85 -10.99 -11.79 2.95
N ILE A 86 -10.15 -11.83 1.91
CA ILE A 86 -8.74 -12.22 2.02
C ILE A 86 -8.04 -11.28 3.00
N ILE A 87 -8.09 -9.96 2.76
CA ILE A 87 -7.39 -8.96 3.58
C ILE A 87 -7.84 -9.00 5.05
N ARG A 88 -9.14 -9.23 5.31
CA ARG A 88 -9.67 -9.39 6.68
C ARG A 88 -9.15 -10.62 7.43
N THR A 89 -8.50 -11.55 6.74
CA THR A 89 -7.86 -12.72 7.38
C THR A 89 -6.36 -12.53 7.61
N TYR A 90 -5.76 -11.48 7.05
CA TYR A 90 -4.32 -11.16 7.20
C TYR A 90 -4.01 -10.49 8.54
N HIS A 91 -3.87 -11.31 9.59
CA HIS A 91 -3.59 -10.81 10.94
C HIS A 91 -2.23 -10.13 11.05
N ALA A 92 -2.22 -9.03 11.81
CA ALA A 92 -1.06 -8.20 12.07
C ALA A 92 0.02 -8.79 12.98
N ALA A 93 0.00 -10.11 13.20
CA ALA A 93 0.79 -10.74 14.25
C ALA A 93 1.44 -12.03 13.72
N ASN A 94 2.76 -12.09 13.89
CA ASN A 94 3.69 -13.20 13.59
C ASN A 94 4.24 -13.24 12.17
N VAL A 95 5.20 -12.35 11.90
CA VAL A 95 6.25 -12.63 10.91
C VAL A 95 7.60 -12.51 11.63
N ASN A 96 7.90 -13.49 12.46
CA ASN A 96 9.19 -13.54 13.17
C ASN A 96 10.35 -13.97 12.25
N GLU A 97 10.09 -14.25 10.97
CA GLU A 97 11.07 -14.83 10.04
C GLU A 97 11.02 -14.20 8.64
N TRP A 98 10.63 -12.92 8.55
CA TRP A 98 10.62 -12.25 7.26
C TRP A 98 11.97 -11.64 6.91
N ASN A 99 12.68 -12.26 5.97
CA ASN A 99 14.00 -11.84 5.50
C ASN A 99 13.96 -11.10 4.13
N VAL A 100 12.98 -10.23 3.89
CA VAL A 100 12.97 -9.38 2.68
C VAL A 100 13.56 -8.01 2.97
N THR A 101 14.08 -7.37 1.91
CA THR A 101 14.57 -5.99 1.98
C THR A 101 13.43 -5.03 2.30
N GLY A 102 13.52 -4.30 3.42
CA GLY A 102 12.49 -3.35 3.83
C GLY A 102 12.54 -2.99 5.32
N PRO A 103 11.50 -2.32 5.83
CA PRO A 103 11.41 -1.95 7.24
C PRO A 103 11.25 -3.18 8.13
N SER A 104 12.02 -3.23 9.22
CA SER A 104 11.99 -4.33 10.18
C SER A 104 10.78 -4.24 11.11
N GLY A 105 10.26 -5.42 11.49
CA GLY A 105 9.09 -5.54 12.36
C GLY A 105 7.79 -5.13 11.65
N TRP A 106 6.70 -5.07 12.40
CA TRP A 106 5.41 -4.75 11.82
C TRP A 106 5.27 -3.25 11.57
N THR A 107 5.16 -2.87 10.29
CA THR A 107 4.90 -1.51 9.83
C THR A 107 3.86 -1.53 8.71
N CYS A 108 3.24 -0.40 8.40
CA CYS A 108 2.30 -0.30 7.27
C CYS A 108 2.89 -0.80 5.95
N ALA A 109 4.15 -0.45 5.64
CA ALA A 109 4.85 -0.93 4.46
C ALA A 109 5.09 -2.45 4.50
N THR A 110 5.58 -2.97 5.63
CA THR A 110 5.78 -4.41 5.84
C THR A 110 4.47 -5.17 5.63
N TRP A 111 3.34 -4.71 6.18
CA TRP A 111 2.06 -5.39 5.99
C TRP A 111 1.59 -5.40 4.53
N VAL A 112 1.69 -4.26 3.84
CA VAL A 112 1.29 -4.17 2.43
C VAL A 112 2.17 -5.04 1.54
N MET A 113 3.48 -5.06 1.77
CA MET A 113 4.40 -5.95 1.07
C MET A 113 4.02 -7.41 1.27
N LYS A 114 3.59 -7.80 2.48
CA LYS A 114 3.29 -9.20 2.79
C LYS A 114 2.08 -9.64 2.03
N LEU A 115 1.06 -8.79 2.07
CA LEU A 115 -0.17 -9.01 1.36
C LEU A 115 0.10 -9.12 -0.14
N ALA A 116 0.96 -8.26 -0.72
CA ALA A 116 1.31 -8.34 -2.14
C ALA A 116 2.04 -9.64 -2.48
N ILE A 117 3.06 -10.03 -1.71
CA ILE A 117 3.83 -11.26 -1.95
C ILE A 117 2.95 -12.50 -1.76
N ASP A 118 2.25 -12.61 -0.64
CA ASP A 118 1.40 -13.78 -0.39
C ASP A 118 0.24 -13.89 -1.40
N LEU A 119 -0.25 -12.78 -1.97
CA LEU A 119 -1.23 -12.80 -3.06
C LEU A 119 -0.62 -13.30 -4.39
N GLU A 120 0.65 -12.99 -4.65
CA GLU A 120 1.39 -13.47 -5.80
C GLU A 120 1.70 -14.98 -5.68
N GLU A 121 2.18 -15.42 -4.51
CA GLU A 121 2.44 -16.84 -4.20
C GLU A 121 1.18 -17.71 -4.31
N GLN A 122 0.01 -17.15 -3.98
CA GLN A 122 -1.28 -17.82 -4.13
C GLN A 122 -1.82 -17.80 -5.57
N GLY A 123 -1.09 -17.18 -6.51
CA GLY A 123 -1.45 -17.13 -7.92
C GLY A 123 -2.58 -16.15 -8.25
N TYR A 124 -2.88 -15.19 -7.37
CA TYR A 124 -3.85 -14.15 -7.70
C TYR A 124 -3.30 -13.15 -8.70
N PHE A 125 -2.00 -12.95 -8.78
CA PHE A 125 -1.37 -12.15 -9.82
C PHE A 125 0.10 -12.57 -9.94
N ASN A 126 0.81 -12.01 -10.92
CA ASN A 126 2.25 -12.11 -10.99
C ASN A 126 2.84 -10.71 -10.87
N PHE A 127 3.96 -10.57 -10.18
CA PHE A 127 4.72 -9.33 -10.25
C PHE A 127 5.13 -9.06 -11.71
N PRO A 128 5.18 -7.77 -12.13
CA PRO A 128 5.73 -7.42 -13.43
C PRO A 128 7.18 -7.89 -13.57
N ASP A 129 7.63 -8.10 -14.82
CA ASP A 129 9.00 -8.51 -15.11
C ASP A 129 10.01 -7.56 -14.45
N GLY A 130 10.99 -8.13 -13.74
CA GLY A 130 12.00 -7.36 -13.03
C GLY A 130 11.61 -6.91 -11.62
N ILE A 131 10.37 -7.13 -11.18
CA ILE A 131 9.95 -6.92 -9.79
C ILE A 131 9.96 -8.25 -9.03
N SER A 132 10.52 -8.25 -7.83
CA SER A 132 10.59 -9.39 -6.93
C SER A 132 10.41 -8.97 -5.47
N GLU A 133 10.26 -9.93 -4.57
CA GLU A 133 10.20 -9.67 -3.12
C GLU A 133 11.39 -8.85 -2.60
N ASP A 134 12.58 -9.04 -3.20
CA ASP A 134 13.82 -8.39 -2.78
C ASP A 134 13.90 -6.91 -3.15
N ASN A 135 13.20 -6.50 -4.22
CA ASN A 135 13.28 -5.14 -4.73
C ASN A 135 11.97 -4.36 -4.60
N LEU A 136 10.85 -5.02 -4.29
CA LEU A 136 9.53 -4.43 -4.17
C LEU A 136 9.52 -3.18 -3.29
N TYR A 137 10.17 -3.24 -2.12
CA TYR A 137 10.20 -2.10 -1.21
C TYR A 137 10.82 -0.85 -1.85
N ARG A 138 11.99 -1.03 -2.48
CA ARG A 138 12.72 0.06 -3.14
C ARG A 138 11.93 0.61 -4.32
N THR A 139 11.39 -0.26 -5.16
CA THR A 139 10.61 0.14 -6.34
C THR A 139 9.39 0.97 -5.94
N VAL A 140 8.63 0.54 -4.93
CA VAL A 140 7.46 1.29 -4.44
C VAL A 140 7.87 2.65 -3.87
N LEU A 141 9.01 2.74 -3.17
CA LEU A 141 9.53 4.02 -2.69
C LEU A 141 9.91 4.95 -3.84
N GLU A 142 10.57 4.46 -4.88
CA GLU A 142 10.95 5.23 -6.07
C GLU A 142 9.70 5.78 -6.77
N LYS A 143 8.70 4.94 -7.05
CA LYS A 143 7.40 5.38 -7.60
C LYS A 143 6.72 6.38 -6.65
N GLY A 144 6.84 6.20 -5.33
CA GLY A 144 6.34 7.13 -4.32
C GLY A 144 6.94 8.52 -4.40
N GLN A 145 8.25 8.65 -4.64
CA GLN A 145 8.90 9.95 -4.83
C GLN A 145 8.34 10.65 -6.07
N ILE A 146 8.20 9.93 -7.19
CA ILE A 146 7.64 10.47 -8.43
C ILE A 146 6.19 10.93 -8.19
N LEU A 147 5.37 10.09 -7.56
CA LEU A 147 3.96 10.40 -7.24
C LEU A 147 3.83 11.63 -6.34
N ARG A 148 4.70 11.78 -5.34
CA ARG A 148 4.75 12.99 -4.49
C ARG A 148 4.99 14.25 -5.32
N ASP A 149 5.91 14.19 -6.29
CA ASP A 149 6.28 15.33 -7.12
C ASP A 149 5.20 15.65 -8.18
N LEU A 150 4.40 14.65 -8.58
CA LEU A 150 3.23 14.81 -9.46
C LEU A 150 1.97 15.28 -8.73
N LYS A 151 1.99 15.39 -7.41
CA LYS A 151 0.81 15.72 -6.61
C LYS A 151 0.21 17.07 -7.04
N GLY A 152 -1.09 17.06 -7.33
CA GLY A 152 -1.82 18.24 -7.81
C GLY A 152 -1.87 18.39 -9.33
N MET A 153 -1.12 17.57 -10.09
CA MET A 153 -1.25 17.51 -11.55
C MET A 153 -2.48 16.70 -11.98
N THR A 154 -2.81 15.64 -11.24
CA THR A 154 -4.03 14.84 -11.42
C THR A 154 -4.69 14.60 -10.06
N ARG A 155 -5.99 14.29 -10.06
CA ARG A 155 -6.73 13.99 -8.80
C ARG A 155 -6.24 12.70 -8.14
N ILE A 156 -5.98 11.68 -8.94
CA ILE A 156 -5.41 10.40 -8.51
C ILE A 156 -4.28 10.05 -9.47
N PRO A 157 -3.03 10.44 -9.16
CA PRO A 157 -1.89 9.98 -9.93
C PRO A 157 -1.68 8.50 -9.67
N VAL A 158 -1.52 7.75 -10.75
CA VAL A 158 -1.29 6.30 -10.75
C VAL A 158 -0.05 6.04 -11.58
N LEU A 159 0.91 5.31 -11.02
CA LEU A 159 2.06 4.77 -11.75
C LEU A 159 2.00 3.26 -11.66
N PRO A 160 2.17 2.53 -12.76
CA PRO A 160 2.30 1.09 -12.66
C PRO A 160 3.69 0.74 -12.08
N LEU A 161 3.80 -0.47 -11.53
CA LEU A 161 5.05 -0.92 -10.90
C LEU A 161 6.14 -1.31 -11.89
N ASP A 162 5.77 -1.61 -13.14
CA ASP A 162 6.70 -1.70 -14.26
C ASP A 162 7.22 -0.31 -14.67
N ASP A 163 8.29 -0.30 -15.47
CA ASP A 163 8.95 0.90 -15.99
C ASP A 163 8.34 1.41 -17.31
#